data_AF-A0A2H6H746-F1
#
_entry.id   AF-A0A2H6H746-F1
#
_cell.length_a   1.000
_cell.length_b   1.000
_cell.length_c   1.000
_cell.angle_alpha   90.00
_cell.angle_beta   90.00
_cell.angle_gamma   90.00
#
_symmetry.space_group_name_H-M   'P 1'
#
loop_
_entity.id
_entity.type
_entity.pdbx_description
1 polymer ?
#
loop_
_entity_poly.entity_id
_entity_poly.type
_entity_poly.pdbx_seq_one_letter_code
_entity_poly.pdbx_strand_id
1 'polypeptide(L)'
;MTSPSFDAFYRAYRSEVAHALSLTLRDPWLGGEAADEAMVRAWERWRSVEKVSNPAGWVYRVGLNWARSRLRRRWREVLGDAPDTGRLAPMPGDVDVERALTELSVSHRAVVVLRYYSDWRLKISLLL
;
A
#
# COMPACT_ATOMS: atom_id res chain seq x y z
N MET A 1 -10.28 -11.80 -24.54
CA MET A 1 -9.23 -11.05 -23.81
C MET A 1 -8.67 -11.95 -22.73
N THR A 2 -7.43 -12.39 -22.87
CA THR A 2 -6.74 -13.18 -21.84
C THR A 2 -6.39 -12.24 -20.69
N SER A 3 -6.85 -12.52 -19.48
CA SER A 3 -6.42 -11.77 -18.29
C SER A 3 -4.89 -11.80 -18.20
N PRO A 4 -4.22 -10.70 -17.78
CA PRO A 4 -2.77 -10.71 -17.60
C PRO A 4 -2.39 -11.80 -16.59
N SER A 5 -1.26 -12.47 -16.84
CA SER A 5 -0.72 -13.41 -15.87
C SER A 5 -0.31 -12.68 -14.58
N PHE A 6 -0.28 -13.40 -13.46
CA PHE A 6 0.21 -12.82 -12.21
C PHE A 6 1.64 -12.29 -12.35
N ASP A 7 2.53 -12.95 -13.10
CA ASP A 7 3.92 -12.47 -13.29
C ASP A 7 3.95 -11.07 -13.94
N ALA A 8 3.14 -10.86 -14.98
CA ALA A 8 3.00 -9.55 -15.62
C ALA A 8 2.45 -8.50 -14.65
N PHE A 9 1.44 -8.88 -13.86
CA PHE A 9 0.90 -8.01 -12.81
C PHE A 9 1.95 -7.69 -11.73
N TYR A 10 2.67 -8.68 -11.22
CA TYR A 10 3.68 -8.50 -10.19
C TYR A 10 4.76 -7.51 -10.65
N ARG A 11 5.30 -7.71 -11.85
CA ARG A 11 6.31 -6.82 -12.45
C ARG A 11 5.79 -5.40 -12.64
N ALA A 12 4.52 -5.25 -13.03
CA ALA A 12 3.93 -3.95 -13.29
C ALA A 12 3.56 -3.16 -12.03
N TYR A 13 3.23 -3.83 -10.92
CA TYR A 13 2.59 -3.17 -9.77
C TYR A 13 3.33 -3.29 -8.44
N ARG A 14 4.28 -4.22 -8.27
CA ARG A 14 4.92 -4.44 -6.96
C ARG A 14 5.63 -3.20 -6.43
N SER A 15 6.45 -2.56 -7.26
CA SER A 15 7.23 -1.38 -6.85
C SER A 15 6.33 -0.18 -6.53
N GLU A 16 5.26 0.02 -7.30
CA GLU A 16 4.30 1.10 -7.08
C GLU A 16 3.50 0.88 -5.79
N VAL A 17 3.02 -0.34 -5.55
CA VAL A 17 2.31 -0.69 -4.31
C VAL A 17 3.22 -0.56 -3.10
N ALA A 18 4.48 -1.00 -3.20
CA ALA A 18 5.48 -0.82 -2.14
C ALA A 18 5.67 0.65 -1.82
N HIS A 19 5.88 1.50 -2.83
CA HIS A 19 6.04 2.94 -2.63
C HIS A 19 4.81 3.58 -1.97
N ALA A 20 3.60 3.27 -2.46
CA ALA A 20 2.36 3.78 -1.89
C ALA A 20 2.17 3.37 -0.43
N LEU A 21 2.48 2.11 -0.10
CA LEU A 21 2.44 1.61 1.28
C LEU A 21 3.51 2.28 2.14
N SER A 22 4.72 2.48 1.63
CA SER A 22 5.80 3.18 2.32
C SER A 22 5.42 4.61 2.67
N LEU A 23 4.78 5.37 1.75
CA LEU A 23 4.27 6.72 2.03
C LEU A 23 3.15 6.71 3.08
N THR A 24 2.24 5.75 2.98
CA THR A 24 1.09 5.66 3.88
C THR A 24 1.51 5.29 5.31
N LEU A 25 2.44 4.35 5.42
CA LEU A 25 2.99 3.85 6.67
C LEU A 25 4.15 4.71 7.20
N ARG A 26 4.73 5.57 6.36
CA ARG A 26 5.97 6.32 6.65
C ARG A 26 7.12 5.40 7.09
N ASP A 27 7.25 4.29 6.39
CA ASP A 27 8.27 3.27 6.66
C ASP A 27 8.56 2.51 5.35
N PRO A 28 9.70 2.78 4.69
CA PRO A 28 10.12 2.08 3.47
C PRO A 28 10.16 0.57 3.64
N TRP A 29 10.70 0.11 4.77
CA TRP A 29 10.91 -1.30 5.03
C TRP A 29 9.58 -2.01 5.22
N LEU A 30 8.74 -1.49 6.12
CA LEU A 30 7.41 -2.04 6.35
C LEU A 30 6.52 -1.95 5.11
N GLY A 31 6.64 -0.88 4.32
CA GLY A 31 5.91 -0.74 3.05
C GLY A 31 6.31 -1.80 2.02
N GLY A 32 7.61 -2.09 1.89
CA GLY A 32 8.11 -3.17 1.05
C GLY A 32 7.61 -4.55 1.50
N GLU A 33 7.76 -4.87 2.79
CA GLU A 33 7.28 -6.14 3.35
C GLU A 33 5.75 -6.30 3.18
N ALA A 34 4.99 -5.22 3.40
CA ALA A 34 3.54 -5.23 3.23
C ALA A 34 3.11 -5.45 1.78
N ALA A 35 3.86 -4.90 0.82
CA ALA A 35 3.62 -5.14 -0.61
C ALA A 35 3.92 -6.59 -0.98
N ASP A 36 5.03 -7.15 -0.53
CA ASP A 36 5.41 -8.53 -0.84
C ASP A 36 4.41 -9.52 -0.26
N GLU A 37 4.00 -9.35 1.01
CA GLU A 37 2.94 -10.16 1.62
C GLU A 37 1.63 -10.06 0.83
N ALA A 38 1.23 -8.85 0.43
CA ALA A 38 0.00 -8.66 -0.33
C ALA A 38 0.07 -9.31 -1.72
N MET A 39 1.24 -9.27 -2.37
CA MET A 39 1.49 -9.96 -3.64
C MET A 39 1.42 -11.48 -3.49
N VAL A 40 1.96 -12.05 -2.42
CA VAL A 40 1.81 -13.49 -2.11
C VAL A 40 0.33 -13.85 -1.97
N ARG A 41 -0.44 -13.06 -1.23
CA ARG A 41 -1.90 -13.31 -1.08
C ARG A 41 -2.68 -13.15 -2.38
N ALA A 42 -2.21 -12.27 -3.27
CA ALA A 42 -2.78 -12.11 -4.60
C ALA A 42 -2.48 -13.31 -5.49
N TRP A 43 -1.25 -13.83 -5.45
CA TRP A 43 -0.86 -15.06 -6.15
C TRP A 43 -1.75 -16.23 -5.76
N GLU A 44 -1.92 -16.47 -4.45
CA GLU A 44 -2.78 -17.54 -3.92
C GLU A 44 -4.23 -17.47 -4.42
N ARG A 45 -4.71 -16.27 -4.77
CA ARG A 45 -6.12 -16.00 -5.11
C ARG A 45 -6.26 -15.38 -6.50
N TRP A 46 -5.28 -15.61 -7.38
CA TRP A 46 -5.14 -14.82 -8.61
C TRP A 46 -6.38 -14.88 -9.50
N ARG A 47 -7.01 -16.05 -9.64
CA ARG A 47 -8.25 -16.23 -10.43
C ARG A 47 -9.43 -15.37 -10.00
N SER A 48 -9.46 -14.94 -8.73
CA SER A 48 -10.47 -14.03 -8.20
C SER A 48 -9.98 -12.58 -8.25
N VAL A 49 -8.69 -12.36 -7.97
CA VAL A 49 -8.08 -11.02 -7.96
C VAL A 49 -7.97 -10.42 -9.36
N GLU A 50 -7.73 -11.22 -10.40
CA GLU A 50 -7.68 -10.72 -11.78
C GLU A 50 -9.05 -10.17 -12.27
N LYS A 51 -10.14 -10.54 -11.58
CA LYS A 51 -11.52 -10.17 -11.94
C LYS A 51 -12.05 -8.96 -11.17
N VAL A 52 -11.36 -8.50 -10.13
CA VAL A 52 -11.77 -7.25 -9.45
C VAL A 52 -11.46 -6.05 -10.34
N SER A 53 -12.29 -5.01 -10.24
CA SER A 53 -12.16 -3.79 -11.07
C SER A 53 -10.81 -3.08 -10.91
N ASN A 54 -10.19 -3.17 -9.73
CA ASN A 54 -8.87 -2.62 -9.46
C ASN A 54 -8.03 -3.62 -8.62
N PRO A 55 -7.32 -4.57 -9.27
CA PRO A 55 -6.48 -5.55 -8.59
C PRO A 55 -5.34 -4.91 -7.80
N ALA A 56 -4.71 -3.85 -8.30
CA ALA A 56 -3.63 -3.14 -7.60
C ALA A 56 -4.12 -2.45 -6.32
N GLY A 57 -5.29 -1.79 -6.38
CA GLY A 57 -5.95 -1.23 -5.21
C GLY A 57 -6.42 -2.28 -4.21
N TRP A 58 -6.73 -3.50 -4.67
CA TRP A 58 -6.96 -4.65 -3.78
C TRP A 58 -5.67 -5.04 -3.04
N VAL A 59 -4.55 -5.21 -3.75
CA VAL A 59 -3.25 -5.55 -3.15
C VAL A 59 -2.81 -4.48 -2.14
N TYR A 60 -2.92 -3.20 -2.48
CA TYR A 60 -2.63 -2.10 -1.56
C TYR A 60 -3.43 -2.22 -0.25
N ARG A 61 -4.76 -2.44 -0.33
CA ARG A 61 -5.60 -2.58 0.87
C ARG A 61 -5.21 -3.79 1.71
N VAL A 62 -4.87 -4.90 1.07
CA VAL A 62 -4.40 -6.11 1.76
C VAL A 62 -3.10 -5.86 2.49
N GLY A 63 -2.12 -5.21 1.85
CA GLY A 63 -0.84 -4.85 2.46
C GLY A 63 -1.00 -3.89 3.64
N LEU A 64 -1.83 -2.85 3.49
CA LEU A 64 -2.11 -1.90 4.57
C LEU A 64 -2.77 -2.60 5.77
N ASN A 65 -3.74 -3.48 5.52
CA ASN A 65 -4.41 -4.24 6.59
C ASN A 65 -3.44 -5.18 7.31
N TRP A 66 -2.55 -5.85 6.56
CA TRP A 66 -1.52 -6.70 7.13
C TRP A 66 -0.56 -5.89 8.03
N ALA A 67 -0.04 -4.76 7.54
CA ALA A 67 0.86 -3.90 8.30
C ALA A 67 0.21 -3.42 9.60
N ARG A 68 -1.04 -2.96 9.55
CA ARG A 68 -1.80 -2.55 10.76
C ARG A 68 -1.99 -3.71 11.73
N SER A 69 -2.26 -4.92 11.23
CA SER A 69 -2.39 -6.12 12.06
C SER A 69 -1.07 -6.49 12.75
N ARG A 70 0.05 -6.45 12.00
CA ARG A 70 1.40 -6.72 12.52
C ARG A 70 1.79 -5.72 13.61
N LEU A 71 1.56 -4.42 13.37
CA LEU A 71 1.79 -3.39 14.38
C LEU A 71 0.96 -3.66 15.63
N ARG A 72 -0.36 -3.87 15.51
CA ARG A 72 -1.22 -4.19 16.67
C ARG A 72 -0.77 -5.42 17.45
N ARG A 73 -0.26 -6.46 16.78
CA ARG A 73 0.31 -7.64 17.45
C ARG A 73 1.55 -7.27 18.24
N ARG A 74 2.51 -6.57 17.62
CA ARG A 74 3.74 -6.09 18.28
C ARG A 74 3.43 -5.22 19.50
N TRP A 75 2.45 -4.33 19.41
CA TRP A 75 2.03 -3.49 20.54
C TRP A 75 1.44 -4.30 21.70
N ARG A 76 0.61 -5.32 21.41
CA ARG A 76 0.07 -6.21 22.46
C ARG A 76 1.17 -7.02 23.15
N GLU A 77 2.17 -7.46 22.40
CA GLU A 77 3.32 -8.20 22.93
C GLU A 77 4.23 -7.33 23.80
N VAL A 78 4.33 -6.02 23.53
CA VAL A 78 5.22 -5.11 24.27
C VAL A 78 4.54 -4.36 25.42
N LEU A 79 3.26 -3.97 25.30
CA LEU A 79 2.68 -2.94 26.18
C LEU A 79 1.32 -3.25 26.83
N GLY A 80 0.61 -4.32 26.46
CA GLY A 80 -0.70 -4.61 27.09
C GLY A 80 -1.71 -3.46 26.90
N ASP A 81 -2.14 -3.25 25.65
CA ASP A 81 -3.21 -2.35 25.15
C ASP A 81 -2.99 -0.81 25.03
N ALA A 82 -3.25 -0.31 23.80
CA ALA A 82 -3.44 1.06 23.25
C ALA A 82 -2.29 2.12 23.30
N PRO A 83 -2.22 3.15 22.38
CA PRO A 83 -3.15 3.54 21.29
C PRO A 83 -2.56 3.54 19.85
N ASP A 84 -3.44 3.76 18.86
CA ASP A 84 -3.15 4.11 17.45
C ASP A 84 -2.37 5.45 17.38
N THR A 85 -1.06 5.40 17.62
CA THR A 85 -0.20 6.58 17.56
C THR A 85 0.46 6.64 16.19
N GLY A 86 -0.13 7.46 15.32
CA GLY A 86 0.34 7.75 13.96
C GLY A 86 1.69 8.47 13.87
N ARG A 87 2.64 8.20 14.77
CA ARG A 87 4.00 8.74 14.74
C ARG A 87 4.96 7.65 14.27
N LEU A 88 5.22 7.66 12.98
CA LEU A 88 6.18 6.77 12.30
C LEU A 88 7.27 7.62 11.63
N ALA A 89 8.45 7.03 11.47
CA ALA A 89 9.72 7.69 11.18
C ALA A 89 9.70 8.54 9.89
N PRO A 90 10.59 9.54 9.73
CA PRO A 90 10.77 10.24 8.47
C PRO A 90 11.29 9.27 7.40
N MET A 91 10.76 9.38 6.19
CA MET A 91 11.20 8.60 5.04
C MET A 91 12.08 9.49 4.14
N PRO A 92 12.99 8.95 3.32
CA PRO A 92 13.66 9.74 2.28
C PRO A 92 12.75 9.80 1.04
N GLY A 93 12.16 10.96 0.77
CA GLY A 93 11.24 11.20 -0.34
C GLY A 93 10.99 12.69 -0.58
N ASP A 94 10.22 12.99 -1.64
CA ASP A 94 9.92 14.36 -2.10
C ASP A 94 9.34 15.21 -0.96
N VAL A 95 10.13 16.18 -0.50
CA VAL A 95 9.99 16.82 0.83
C VAL A 95 8.63 17.49 1.01
N ASP A 96 8.01 17.95 -0.08
CA ASP A 96 6.71 18.62 -0.05
C ASP A 96 5.52 17.64 0.08
N VAL A 97 5.59 16.46 -0.55
CA VAL A 97 4.55 15.42 -0.40
C VAL A 97 4.61 14.82 0.99
N GLU A 98 5.82 14.58 1.51
CA GLU A 98 5.98 14.06 2.86
C GLU A 98 5.48 15.04 3.92
N ARG A 99 5.86 16.32 3.83
CA ARG A 99 5.41 17.35 4.79
C ARG A 99 3.89 17.43 4.80
N ALA A 100 3.24 17.45 3.63
CA ALA A 100 1.78 17.47 3.52
C ALA A 100 1.09 16.22 4.12
N LEU A 101 1.71 15.04 4.07
CA LEU A 101 1.15 13.80 4.62
C LEU A 101 1.39 13.64 6.13
N THR A 102 2.38 14.35 6.72
CA THR A 102 2.72 14.19 8.13
C THR A 102 1.62 14.62 9.10
N GLU A 103 0.78 15.58 8.71
CA GLU A 103 -0.33 16.09 9.54
C GLU A 103 -1.57 15.19 9.52
N LEU A 104 -1.61 14.19 8.63
CA LEU A 104 -2.78 13.36 8.42
C LEU A 104 -2.76 12.09 9.29
N SER A 105 -3.94 11.57 9.63
CA SER A 105 -4.08 10.22 10.19
C SER A 105 -3.72 9.17 9.12
N VAL A 106 -3.42 7.93 9.51
CA VAL A 106 -3.15 6.83 8.56
C VAL A 106 -4.32 6.65 7.58
N SER A 107 -5.57 6.79 8.06
CA SER A 107 -6.77 6.66 7.23
C SER A 107 -6.90 7.80 6.22
N HIS A 108 -6.60 9.05 6.60
CA HIS A 108 -6.59 10.18 5.67
C HIS A 108 -5.44 10.10 4.67
N ARG A 109 -4.23 9.73 5.11
CA ARG A 109 -3.10 9.45 4.19
C ARG A 109 -3.47 8.38 3.17
N ALA A 110 -4.10 7.29 3.61
CA ALA A 110 -4.47 6.22 2.71
C ALA A 110 -5.42 6.69 1.60
N VAL A 111 -6.36 7.61 1.91
CA VAL A 111 -7.25 8.22 0.91
C VAL A 111 -6.46 9.09 -0.06
N VAL A 112 -5.59 9.97 0.43
CA VAL A 112 -4.78 10.87 -0.41
C VAL A 112 -3.85 10.07 -1.33
N VAL A 113 -3.14 9.08 -0.77
CA VAL A 113 -2.24 8.20 -1.52
C VAL A 113 -3.03 7.40 -2.56
N LEU A 114 -4.13 6.74 -2.16
CA LEU A 114 -4.96 6.01 -3.13
C LEU A 114 -5.50 6.91 -4.23
N ARG A 115 -5.91 8.13 -3.90
CA ARG A 115 -6.40 9.10 -4.89
C ARG A 115 -5.30 9.52 -5.85
N TYR A 116 -4.12 9.85 -5.33
CA TYR A 116 -2.96 10.23 -6.14
C TYR A 116 -2.54 9.11 -7.10
N TYR A 117 -2.41 7.88 -6.61
CA TYR A 117 -2.02 6.72 -7.44
C TYR A 117 -3.15 6.26 -8.38
N SER A 118 -4.42 6.39 -7.99
CA SER A 118 -5.55 6.07 -8.87
C SER A 118 -5.72 7.11 -9.98
N ASP A 119 -5.50 8.40 -9.69
CA ASP A 119 -5.57 9.48 -10.67
C ASP A 119 -4.36 9.49 -11.62
N TRP A 120 -3.18 9.06 -11.16
CA TRP A 120 -1.99 8.85 -12.00
C TRP A 120 -2.23 7.81 -13.10
N ARG A 121 -3.00 6.77 -12.80
CA ARG A 121 -3.39 5.75 -13.78
C ARG A 121 -4.43 6.26 -14.80
N LEU A 122 -5.30 7.20 -14.41
CA LEU A 122 -6.21 7.86 -15.36
C LEU A 122 -5.45 8.74 -16.36
N LYS A 123 -4.39 9.44 -15.92
CA LYS A 123 -3.58 10.29 -16.81
C LYS A 123 -2.66 9.51 -17.74
N ILE A 124 -2.08 8.39 -17.28
CA ILE A 124 -1.22 7.54 -18.14
C ILE A 124 -2.05 6.81 -19.21
N SER A 125 -3.30 6.44 -18.91
CA SER A 125 -4.21 5.83 -19.89
C SER A 125 -4.77 6.81 -20.93
N LEU A 126 -4.60 8.12 -20.76
CA LEU A 126 -5.08 9.17 -21.68
C LEU A 126 -3.95 9.78 -22.54
N LEU A 127 -2.77 9.18 -22.53
CA LEU A 127 -1.60 9.60 -23.31
C LEU A 127 -1.07 8.53 -24.28
N LEU A 128 -1.91 7.56 -24.65
CA LEU A 128 -1.72 6.63 -25.77
C LEU A 128 -3.02 6.50 -26.55
#